data_AF-A0A966WT47-F1
#
_entry.id   AF-A0A966WT47-F1
#
_cell.length_a   1.000
_cell.length_b   1.000
_cell.length_c   1.000
_cell.angle_alpha   90.00
_cell.angle_beta   90.00
_cell.angle_gamma   90.00
#
_symmetry.space_group_name_H-M   'P 1'
#
loop_
_entity.id
_entity.type
_entity.pdbx_description
1 polymer ?
#
loop_
_entity_poly.entity_id
_entity_poly.type
_entity_poly.pdbx_seq_one_letter_code
_entity_poly.pdbx_strand_id
1 'polypeptide(L)' 'PFTVPNKDGSLGVGRGWFNALYQVLLGADEGPRFGSVIAAYGIARSISVIQAALAR' A
#
# COMPACT_ATOMS: atom_id res chain seq x y z
N PRO A 1 13.48 -3.24 -6.34
CA PRO A 1 12.77 -4.07 -5.32
C PRO A 1 11.24 -3.87 -5.27
N PHE A 2 10.71 -2.82 -5.90
CA PHE A 2 9.30 -2.44 -5.80
C PHE A 2 8.43 -2.92 -6.95
N THR A 3 9.05 -3.38 -8.04
CA THR A 3 8.36 -3.93 -9.21
C THR A 3 8.59 -5.44 -9.29
N VAL A 4 7.55 -6.18 -9.69
CA VAL A 4 7.57 -7.63 -9.88
C VAL A 4 6.85 -7.96 -11.19
N PRO A 5 7.44 -8.78 -12.08
CA PRO A 5 6.74 -9.21 -13.28
C PRO A 5 5.53 -10.08 -12.93
N ASN A 6 4.39 -9.76 -13.52
CA ASN A 6 3.17 -10.56 -13.45
C ASN A 6 3.24 -11.72 -14.45
N LYS A 7 2.32 -12.68 -14.31
CA LYS A 7 2.24 -13.87 -15.18
C LYS A 7 1.99 -13.53 -16.67
N ASP A 8 1.40 -12.38 -16.93
CA ASP A 8 1.10 -11.86 -18.26
C ASP A 8 2.23 -10.98 -18.84
N GLY A 9 3.36 -10.85 -18.12
CA GLY A 9 4.49 -10.02 -18.51
C GLY A 9 4.34 -8.53 -18.16
N SER A 10 3.19 -8.10 -17.61
CA SER A 10 3.03 -6.74 -17.10
C SER A 10 3.85 -6.52 -15.81
N LEU A 11 4.12 -5.26 -15.47
CA LEU A 11 4.79 -4.92 -14.21
C LEU A 11 3.77 -4.71 -13.10
N GLY A 12 3.83 -5.55 -12.08
CA GLY A 12 3.14 -5.37 -10.81
C GLY A 12 4.02 -4.72 -9.76
N VAL A 13 3.43 -4.46 -8.59
CA VAL A 13 4.13 -3.98 -7.40
C VAL A 13 4.52 -5.15 -6.49
N GLY A 14 5.77 -5.13 -6.03
CA GLY A 14 6.34 -6.16 -5.16
C GLY A 14 6.02 -5.96 -3.67
N ARG A 15 6.20 -7.01 -2.88
CA ARG A 15 6.00 -6.98 -1.42
C ARG A 15 6.83 -5.88 -0.73
N GLY A 16 8.05 -5.63 -1.20
CA GLY A 16 8.90 -4.56 -0.67
C GLY A 16 8.24 -3.17 -0.74
N TRP A 17 7.40 -2.94 -1.74
CA TRP A 17 6.68 -1.66 -1.86
C TRP A 17 5.59 -1.55 -0.79
N PHE A 18 4.83 -2.62 -0.55
CA PHE A 18 3.81 -2.65 0.50
C PHE A 18 4.43 -2.58 1.91
N ASN A 19 5.56 -3.23 2.15
CA ASN A 19 6.31 -3.09 3.40
C ASN A 19 6.69 -1.62 3.65
N ALA A 20 7.28 -0.95 2.66
CA ALA A 20 7.61 0.47 2.78
C ALA A 20 6.37 1.34 3.05
N LEU A 21 5.25 1.04 2.39
CA LEU A 21 3.97 1.71 2.63
C LEU A 21 3.49 1.54 4.08
N TYR A 22 3.54 0.33 4.63
CA TYR A 22 3.12 0.09 6.02
C TYR A 22 4.07 0.70 7.05
N GLN A 23 5.37 0.74 6.77
CA GLN A 23 6.32 1.43 7.62
C GLN A 23 6.04 2.94 7.67
N VAL A 24 5.75 3.57 6.53
CA VAL A 24 5.41 5.00 6.47
C VAL A 24 4.06 5.30 7.12
N LEU A 25 3.03 4.49 6.85
CA LEU A 25 1.67 4.78 7.31
C LEU A 25 1.41 4.37 8.77
N LEU A 26 2.02 3.27 9.22
CA LEU A 26 1.69 2.58 10.47
C LEU A 26 2.89 2.34 11.39
N GLY A 27 4.13 2.53 10.92
CA GLY A 27 5.34 2.13 11.65
C GLY A 27 5.49 0.61 11.81
N ALA A 28 4.89 -0.17 10.91
CA ALA A 28 4.82 -1.63 10.98
C ALA A 28 5.45 -2.28 9.74
N ASP A 29 6.11 -3.43 9.93
CA ASP A 29 6.75 -4.18 8.84
C ASP A 29 5.74 -4.80 7.87
N GLU A 30 4.55 -5.12 8.35
CA GLU A 30 3.49 -5.71 7.55
C GLU A 30 2.10 -5.26 7.98
N GLY A 31 1.11 -5.60 7.15
CA GLY A 31 -0.27 -5.24 7.38
C GLY A 31 -1.24 -6.14 6.59
N PRO A 32 -2.56 -5.96 6.80
CA PRO A 32 -3.58 -6.67 6.03
C PRO A 32 -3.42 -6.40 4.54
N ARG A 33 -4.00 -7.22 3.66
CA ARG A 33 -3.97 -6.95 2.22
C ARG A 33 -4.54 -5.56 1.92
N PHE A 34 -3.72 -4.69 1.30
CA PHE A 34 -4.09 -3.29 1.11
C PHE A 34 -5.40 -3.11 0.34
N GLY A 35 -5.66 -3.97 -0.66
CA GLY A 35 -6.91 -3.98 -1.41
C GLY A 35 -8.16 -4.22 -0.53
N SER A 36 -8.06 -5.11 0.47
CA SER A 36 -9.16 -5.35 1.42
C SER A 36 -9.40 -4.14 2.33
N VAL A 37 -8.34 -3.41 2.70
CA VAL A 37 -8.45 -2.16 3.46
C VAL A 37 -9.18 -1.10 2.64
N ILE A 38 -8.79 -0.91 1.37
CA ILE A 38 -9.46 0.04 0.46
C ILE A 38 -10.93 -0.36 0.27
N ALA A 39 -11.22 -1.65 0.07
CA ALA A 39 -12.60 -2.12 -0.10
C ALA A 39 -13.48 -1.84 1.13
N ALA A 40 -12.92 -1.90 2.34
CA ALA A 40 -13.65 -1.63 3.58
C ALA A 40 -13.81 -0.12 3.88
N TYR A 41 -12.76 0.69 3.66
CA TYR A 41 -12.76 2.11 4.01
C TYR A 41 -13.26 3.03 2.89
N GLY A 42 -13.20 2.58 1.64
CA GLY A 42 -13.47 3.37 0.45
C GLY A 42 -12.29 4.24 0.01
N ILE A 43 -12.21 4.50 -1.30
CA ILE A 43 -11.08 5.18 -1.94
C ILE A 43 -10.83 6.58 -1.34
N ALA A 44 -11.87 7.40 -1.24
CA ALA A 44 -11.73 8.78 -0.76
C ALA A 44 -11.15 8.85 0.66
N ARG A 45 -11.61 7.95 1.54
CA ARG A 45 -11.12 7.88 2.92
C ARG A 45 -9.68 7.37 2.98
N SER A 46 -9.32 6.36 2.18
CA SER A 46 -7.94 5.87 2.10
C SER A 46 -6.97 6.97 1.66
N ILE A 47 -7.34 7.77 0.65
CA ILE A 47 -6.52 8.91 0.20
C ILE A 47 -6.34 9.91 1.34
N SER A 48 -7.41 10.28 2.04
CA SER A 48 -7.35 11.23 3.15
C SER A 48 -6.39 10.80 4.26
N VAL A 49 -6.37 9.51 4.61
CA VAL A 49 -5.47 8.98 5.64
C VAL A 49 -4.01 9.04 5.20
N ILE A 50 -3.73 8.68 3.94
CA ILE A 50 -2.37 8.75 3.39
C ILE A 50 -1.86 10.20 3.39
N GLN A 51 -2.69 11.15 2.96
CA GLN A 51 -2.34 12.57 2.98
C GLN A 51 -2.05 13.07 4.41
N ALA A 52 -2.87 12.65 5.38
CA ALA A 52 -2.67 13.01 6.79
C ALA A 52 -1.41 12.38 7.40
N ALA A 53 -0.97 11.21 6.92
CA ALA A 53 0.29 10.59 7.34
C ALA A 53 1.50 11.32 6.74
N LEU A 54 1.43 11.74 5.47
CA LEU A 54 2.50 12.46 4.78
C LEU A 54 2.68 13.91 5.25
N ALA A 55 1.66 14.51 5.85
CA ALA A 55 1.71 15.87 6.38
C ALA A 55 2.29 15.98 7.80
N ARG A 56 2.72 14.86 8.40
CA ARG A 56 3.38 14.81 9.71
C ARG A 56 4.89 14.75 9.55
#